data_AF-A0A562U3Y2-F1
#
_entry.id   AF-A0A562U3Y2-F1
#
_cell.length_a   1.000
_cell.length_b   1.000
_cell.length_c   1.000
_cell.angle_alpha   90.00
_cell.angle_beta   90.00
_cell.angle_gamma   90.00
#
_symmetry.space_group_name_H-M   'P 1'
#
loop_
_entity.id
_entity.type
_entity.pdbx_description
1 polymer ?
#
loop_
_entity_poly.entity_id
_entity_poly.type
_entity_poly.pdbx_seq_one_letter_code
_entity_poly.pdbx_strand_id
1 'polypeptide(L)' 'PLSPQEVIRKRNAIFKHQSQKDRPVFPGDDAREFWVRAEDRTRETARCYDKLGMAEYEAMEAFVRFHY' A
#
# COMPACT_ATOMS: atom_id res chain seq x y z
N PRO A 1 4.61 -9.49 -3.48
CA PRO A 1 5.06 -8.57 -4.55
C PRO A 1 3.94 -8.40 -5.56
N LEU A 2 3.79 -7.21 -6.16
CA LEU A 2 2.70 -6.88 -7.08
C LEU A 2 3.27 -6.30 -8.38
N SER A 3 2.72 -6.75 -9.50
CA SER A 3 2.88 -6.15 -10.82
C SER A 3 2.04 -4.86 -10.95
N PRO A 4 2.31 -4.00 -11.96
CA PRO A 4 1.54 -2.77 -12.17
C PRO A 4 0.01 -2.98 -12.27
N GLN A 5 -0.43 -4.07 -12.92
CA GLN A 5 -1.86 -4.37 -13.05
C GLN A 5 -2.49 -4.76 -11.71
N GLU A 6 -1.75 -5.49 -10.86
CA GLU A 6 -2.23 -5.88 -9.53
C GLU A 6 -2.33 -4.67 -8.60
N VAL A 7 -1.41 -3.71 -8.71
CA VAL A 7 -1.49 -2.43 -7.99
C VAL A 7 -2.75 -1.66 -8.36
N ILE A 8 -3.08 -1.56 -9.66
CA ILE A 8 -4.32 -0.91 -10.11
C ILE A 8 -5.56 -1.62 -9.57
N ARG A 9 -5.60 -2.96 -9.62
CA ARG A 9 -6.71 -3.76 -9.08
C ARG A 9 -6.89 -3.51 -7.57
N LYS A 10 -5.80 -3.50 -6.82
CA LYS A 10 -5.81 -3.23 -5.38
C LYS A 10 -6.29 -1.81 -5.06
N ARG A 11 -5.80 -0.79 -5.78
CA ARG A 11 -6.25 0.60 -5.65
C ARG A 11 -7.77 0.71 -5.81
N ASN A 12 -8.30 0.10 -6.87
CA ASN A 12 -9.73 0.10 -7.15
C ASN A 12 -10.54 -0.64 -6.06
N ALA A 13 -10.01 -1.72 -5.49
CA ALA A 13 -10.67 -2.43 -4.39
C ALA A 13 -10.73 -1.58 -3.11
N ILE A 14 -9.64 -0.90 -2.74
CA ILE A 14 -9.61 0.00 -1.58
C ILE A 14 -10.55 1.19 -1.79
N PHE A 15 -10.52 1.80 -2.98
CA PHE A 15 -11.40 2.91 -3.32
C PHE A 15 -12.89 2.53 -3.22
N LYS A 16 -13.30 1.41 -3.82
CA LYS A 16 -14.68 0.90 -3.75
C LYS A 16 -15.11 0.58 -2.31
N HIS A 17 -14.19 0.08 -1.48
CA HIS A 17 -14.49 -0.19 -0.08
C HIS A 17 -14.58 1.10 0.76
N GLN A 18 -13.74 2.09 0.50
CA GLN A 18 -13.81 3.42 1.12
C GLN A 18 -15.09 4.15 0.73
N SER A 19 -15.51 4.11 -0.54
CA SER A 19 -16.76 4.76 -0.97
C SER A 19 -18.02 4.18 -0.34
N GLN A 20 -17.94 3.00 0.30
CA GLN A 20 -19.03 2.40 1.08
C GLN A 20 -19.07 2.91 2.53
N LYS A 21 -18.05 3.64 2.98
CA LYS A 21 -17.96 4.18 4.35
C LYS A 21 -18.10 5.69 4.28
N ASP A 22 -18.90 6.28 5.17
CA ASP A 22 -19.13 7.73 5.15
C ASP A 22 -17.84 8.52 5.41
N ARG A 23 -17.02 8.09 6.39
CA ARG A 23 -15.70 8.67 6.74
C ARG A 23 -14.82 7.65 7.48
N PRO A 24 -13.48 7.72 7.37
CA PRO A 24 -12.59 6.90 8.19
C PRO A 24 -12.69 7.28 9.68
N VAL A 25 -12.84 6.27 10.55
CA VAL A 25 -12.96 6.45 12.02
C VAL A 25 -11.69 7.02 12.65
N PHE A 26 -10.54 6.78 12.02
CA PHE A 26 -9.22 7.23 12.48
C PHE A 26 -8.41 7.79 11.30
N PRO A 27 -8.66 9.04 10.87
CA PRO A 27 -7.97 9.62 9.71
C PRO A 27 -6.46 9.84 9.96
N GLY A 28 -6.09 10.14 11.22
CA GLY A 28 -4.75 10.61 11.56
C GLY A 28 -4.45 11.98 10.93
N ASP A 29 -3.18 12.40 10.98
CA ASP A 29 -2.76 13.74 10.54
C ASP A 29 -2.41 13.83 9.05
N ASP A 30 -2.38 12.70 8.35
CA ASP A 30 -2.07 12.64 6.91
C ASP A 30 -3.36 12.83 6.11
N ALA A 31 -3.50 14.01 5.51
CA ALA A 31 -4.67 14.42 4.73
C ALA A 31 -4.86 13.64 3.43
N ARG A 32 -3.91 12.80 3.02
CA ARG A 32 -4.05 11.97 1.82
C ARG A 32 -5.02 10.82 2.06
N GLU A 33 -5.74 10.46 1.00
CA GLU A 33 -6.59 9.28 0.99
C GLU A 33 -5.83 8.01 1.38
N PHE A 34 -6.49 7.12 2.12
CA PHE A 34 -5.87 5.88 2.61
C PHE A 34 -5.25 5.04 1.50
N TRP A 35 -5.89 4.98 0.31
CA TRP A 35 -5.36 4.22 -0.82
C TRP A 35 -4.04 4.79 -1.35
N VAL A 36 -3.86 6.11 -1.32
CA VAL A 36 -2.60 6.78 -1.71
C VAL A 36 -1.51 6.40 -0.72
N ARG A 37 -1.82 6.50 0.58
CA ARG A 37 -0.89 6.15 1.66
C ARG A 37 -0.47 4.68 1.62
N ALA A 38 -1.42 3.79 1.36
CA ALA A 38 -1.18 2.36 1.25
C ALA A 38 -0.29 2.05 0.05
N GLU A 39 -0.55 2.67 -1.10
CA GLU A 39 0.24 2.47 -2.32
C GLU A 39 1.68 2.96 -2.14
N ASP A 40 1.88 4.18 -1.62
CA ASP A 40 3.21 4.75 -1.39
C ASP A 40 4.08 3.86 -0.50
N ARG A 41 3.54 3.34 0.61
CA ARG A 41 4.26 2.43 1.51
C ARG A 41 4.70 1.16 0.80
N THR A 42 3.81 0.58 0.00
CA THR A 42 4.13 -0.66 -0.73
C THR A 42 5.14 -0.43 -1.85
N ARG A 43 5.09 0.73 -2.52
CA ARG A 43 6.10 1.12 -3.52
C ARG A 43 7.46 1.36 -2.87
N GLU A 44 7.49 2.03 -1.72
CA GLU A 44 8.72 2.25 -0.96
C GLU A 44 9.35 0.92 -0.51
N THR A 45 8.54 -0.03 -0.05
CA THR A 45 9.00 -1.37 0.31
C THR A 45 9.63 -2.09 -0.89
N ALA A 46 9.00 -2.01 -2.07
CA ALA A 46 9.55 -2.59 -3.29
C ALA A 46 10.87 -1.94 -3.72
N ARG A 47 10.99 -0.61 -3.61
CA ARG A 47 12.24 0.12 -3.86
C ARG A 47 13.34 -0.29 -2.88
N CYS A 48 13.03 -0.49 -1.61
CA CYS A 48 13.99 -1.00 -0.63
C CYS A 48 14.45 -2.41 -0.98
N TYR A 49 13.54 -3.27 -1.43
CA TYR A 49 13.85 -4.63 -1.87
C TYR A 49 14.76 -4.64 -3.11
N ASP A 50 14.47 -3.82 -4.11
CA ASP A 50 15.29 -3.64 -5.32
C ASP A 50 16.71 -3.13 -4.99
N LYS A 51 16.83 -2.14 -4.09
CA LYS A 51 18.13 -1.63 -3.63
C LYS A 51 19.01 -2.68 -2.95
N LEU A 52 18.45 -3.79 -2.49
CA LEU A 52 19.20 -4.93 -1.95
C LEU A 52 19.74 -5.87 -3.04
N GLY A 53 19.54 -5.53 -4.32
CA GLY A 53 19.93 -6.35 -5.47
C GLY A 53 18.95 -7.47 -5.78
N MET A 54 17.73 -7.40 -5.24
CA MET A 54 16.69 -8.39 -5.48
C MET A 54 15.83 -8.01 -6.70
N ALA A 55 14.88 -8.88 -7.08
CA ALA A 55 14.00 -8.62 -8.22
C ALA A 55 13.15 -7.35 -8.07
N GLU A 56 12.97 -6.62 -9.18
CA GLU A 56 12.16 -5.40 -9.26
C GLU A 56 10.66 -5.72 -9.24
N TYR A 57 9.89 -4.93 -8.47
CA TYR A 57 8.43 -4.99 -8.41
C TYR A 57 7.84 -3.58 -8.29
N GLU A 58 6.61 -3.37 -8.77
CA GLU A 58 5.93 -2.07 -8.64
C GLU A 58 5.60 -1.77 -7.17
N ALA A 59 5.18 -2.80 -6.43
CA ALA A 59 4.82 -2.68 -5.03
C ALA A 59 5.05 -4.00 -4.28
N MET A 60 5.34 -3.92 -2.98
CA MET A 60 5.55 -5.07 -2.10
C MET A 60 4.89 -4.82 -0.74
N GLU A 61 4.23 -5.85 -0.21
CA GLU A 61 3.73 -5.85 1.16
C GLU A 61 4.69 -6.65 2.04
N ALA A 62 4.99 -6.12 3.22
CA ALA A 62 5.81 -6.77 4.22
C ALA A 62 5.07 -6.80 5.56
N PHE A 63 5.28 -7.87 6.33
CA PHE A 63 4.78 -8.00 7.69
C PHE A 63 5.92 -7.75 8.68
N VAL A 64 5.65 -6.97 9.71
CA VAL A 64 6.57 -6.81 10.83
C VAL A 64 6.29 -7.92 11.83
N ARG A 65 7.33 -8.68 12.20
CA ARG A 65 7.22 -9.64 13.30
C ARG A 65 6.97 -8.88 14.60
N PHE A 66 5.87 -9.20 15.28
CA PHE A 66 5.61 -8.69 16.62
C PHE A 66 6.37 -9.55 17.64
N HIS A 67 7.11 -8.90 18.54
CA HIS A 67 7.81 -9.55 19.65
C HIS A 67 7.05 -9.21 20.95
N TYR A 68 6.70 -10.25 21.72
CA TYR A 68 6.01 -10.15 23.02
C TYR A 68 6.97 -10.49 24.17
#